data_AF-A0A168AYJ9-F1
#
_entry.id   AF-A0A168AYJ9-F1
#
_cell.length_a   1.000
_cell.length_b   1.000
_cell.length_c   1.000
_cell.angle_alpha   90.00
_cell.angle_beta   90.00
_cell.angle_gamma   90.00
#
_symmetry.space_group_name_H-M   'P 1'
#
loop_
_entity.id
_entity.type
_entity.pdbx_description
1 polymer ?
#
loop_
_entity_poly.entity_id
_entity_poly.type
_entity_poly.pdbx_seq_one_letter_code
_entity_poly.pdbx_strand_id
1 'polypeptide(L)'
;MHFTILALLAFSYNFVCIGAARFTVPVHFSVFHDQNNQADGNFPDGVLQQQMQVLNSFTQQIGLTFQIASVRRIPVPYNVLHGSHAGNNVERILKQYRQGNVQALNIYTVGSNPNGGSTSATFPKDYNSDPRNDGIVIDYGFLPGGRYSGYNTGKALVREVGHWAGLFNTYDGGCGGNGDGVDDTPAELPGASGCPTGRDSCPNKPGVDPIHNMMDSTDE
;
A
#
# COMPACT_ATOMS: atom_id res chain seq x y z
N MET A 1 -22.25 -1.27 17.12
CA MET A 1 -23.36 -1.13 16.17
C MET A 1 -22.80 -0.41 14.94
N HIS A 2 -22.71 -1.12 13.82
CA HIS A 2 -22.48 -0.65 12.43
C HIS A 2 -21.57 0.59 12.20
N PHE A 3 -20.28 0.35 11.97
CA PHE A 3 -19.52 1.13 10.99
C PHE A 3 -18.98 0.15 9.96
N THR A 4 -19.88 -0.19 9.03
CA THR A 4 -19.57 -0.91 7.80
C THR A 4 -18.60 -0.06 7.01
N ILE A 5 -17.46 -0.67 6.72
CA ILE A 5 -16.43 -0.26 5.77
C ILE A 5 -17.11 0.27 4.50
N LEU A 6 -16.86 1.54 4.17
CA LEU A 6 -17.39 2.22 2.99
C LEU A 6 -16.64 1.78 1.71
N ALA A 7 -16.27 0.50 1.59
CA ALA A 7 -15.53 -0.07 0.47
C ALA A 7 -16.05 -1.46 0.03
N LEU A 8 -17.27 -1.83 0.43
CA LEU A 8 -17.89 -3.13 0.09
C LEU A 8 -19.23 -2.98 -0.65
N LEU A 9 -19.33 -2.01 -1.57
CA LEU A 9 -20.52 -1.82 -2.44
C LEU A 9 -20.16 -1.72 -3.93
N ALA A 10 -19.16 -2.47 -4.38
CA ALA A 10 -18.90 -2.62 -5.81
C ALA A 10 -18.66 -4.06 -6.24
N PHE A 11 -19.24 -5.05 -5.55
CA PHE A 11 -19.33 -6.40 -6.10
C PHE A 11 -20.68 -7.04 -5.78
N SER A 12 -21.34 -7.48 -6.84
CA SER A 12 -22.57 -8.28 -6.90
C SER A 12 -23.92 -7.54 -6.82
N TYR A 13 -24.65 -7.64 -7.96
CA TYR A 13 -26.08 -7.41 -8.23
C TYR A 13 -26.59 -5.98 -8.49
N ASN A 14 -27.19 -5.85 -9.70
CA ASN A 14 -28.01 -4.75 -10.23
C ASN A 14 -28.51 -3.72 -9.20
N PHE A 15 -27.87 -2.55 -9.12
CA PHE A 15 -28.43 -1.38 -8.45
C PHE A 15 -28.13 -0.08 -9.21
N VAL A 16 -29.22 0.67 -9.38
CA VAL A 16 -29.39 2.10 -9.70
C VAL A 16 -28.12 2.94 -9.54
N CYS A 17 -27.84 3.80 -10.53
CA CYS A 17 -26.85 4.88 -10.45
C CYS A 17 -27.11 5.81 -9.24
N ILE A 18 -26.66 5.40 -8.06
CA ILE A 18 -26.33 6.33 -6.98
C ILE A 18 -25.02 6.97 -7.44
N GLY A 19 -25.06 8.26 -7.78
CA GLY A 19 -23.86 8.98 -8.21
C GLY A 19 -22.72 8.70 -7.22
N ALA A 20 -21.59 8.18 -7.72
CA ALA A 20 -20.48 7.74 -6.89
C ALA A 20 -20.10 8.86 -5.92
N ALA A 21 -20.36 8.64 -4.63
CA ALA A 21 -19.90 9.56 -3.59
C ALA A 21 -18.37 9.53 -3.64
N ARG A 22 -17.76 10.62 -4.11
CA ARG A 22 -16.31 10.75 -4.15
C ARG A 22 -15.82 10.92 -2.72
N PHE A 23 -15.07 9.95 -2.23
CA PHE A 23 -14.47 10.02 -0.90
C PHE A 23 -13.01 10.42 -1.04
N THR A 24 -12.63 11.52 -0.40
CA THR A 24 -11.25 11.99 -0.36
C THR A 24 -10.60 11.58 0.96
N VAL A 25 -9.61 10.71 0.88
CA VAL A 25 -8.78 10.28 2.00
C VAL A 25 -7.68 11.32 2.22
N PRO A 26 -7.62 12.01 3.38
CA PRO A 26 -6.48 12.85 3.72
C PRO A 26 -5.25 11.98 3.98
N VAL A 27 -4.14 12.33 3.33
CA VAL A 27 -2.85 11.63 3.44
C VAL A 27 -1.85 12.49 4.21
N HIS A 28 -1.28 11.93 5.26
CA HIS A 28 -0.23 12.55 6.05
C HIS A 28 1.10 11.82 5.81
N PHE A 29 2.07 12.53 5.24
CA PHE A 29 3.42 12.00 5.03
C PHE A 29 4.32 12.37 6.20
N SER A 30 5.00 11.36 6.75
CA SER A 30 6.18 11.53 7.61
C SER A 30 7.40 11.08 6.81
N VAL A 31 8.14 12.06 6.29
CA VAL A 31 9.35 11.87 5.50
C VAL A 31 10.55 11.86 6.44
N PHE A 32 11.04 10.67 6.79
CA PHE A 32 12.24 10.53 7.59
C PHE A 32 13.49 10.65 6.72
N HIS A 33 14.50 11.33 7.24
CA HIS A 33 15.79 11.47 6.58
C HIS A 33 16.93 11.39 7.59
N ASP A 34 18.15 11.07 7.13
CA ASP A 34 19.29 10.99 8.03
C ASP A 34 19.61 12.39 8.55
N GLN A 35 19.70 12.51 9.87
CA GLN A 35 20.06 13.73 10.57
C GLN A 35 21.47 14.23 10.21
N ASN A 36 22.38 13.34 9.81
CA ASN A 36 23.76 13.65 9.45
C ASN A 36 23.98 13.73 7.94
N ASN A 37 23.06 13.21 7.13
CA ASN A 37 23.10 13.23 5.68
C ASN A 37 21.69 13.44 5.10
N GLN A 38 21.26 14.70 4.97
CA GLN A 38 19.90 14.98 4.52
C GLN A 38 19.58 14.38 3.14
N ALA A 39 20.55 14.21 2.25
CA ALA A 39 20.30 13.59 0.95
C ALA A 39 19.77 12.15 1.06
N ASP A 40 20.01 11.48 2.19
CA ASP A 40 19.44 10.19 2.54
C ASP A 40 18.01 10.37 3.10
N GLY A 41 17.02 10.18 2.24
CA GLY A 41 15.59 10.24 2.59
C GLY A 41 14.91 11.60 2.45
N ASN A 42 15.64 12.73 2.36
CA ASN A 42 15.03 14.06 2.18
C ASN A 42 14.80 14.40 0.68
N PHE A 43 13.99 13.60 -0.01
CA PHE A 43 13.66 13.81 -1.43
C PHE A 43 12.62 14.91 -1.64
N PRO A 44 12.54 15.60 -2.80
CA PRO A 44 11.61 16.72 -3.03
C PRO A 44 10.11 16.34 -2.97
N ASP A 45 9.24 17.29 -2.61
CA ASP A 45 7.78 17.08 -2.56
C ASP A 45 7.17 16.65 -3.90
N GLY A 46 7.83 16.97 -5.02
CA GLY A 46 7.41 16.52 -6.36
C GLY A 46 7.28 14.99 -6.47
N VAL A 47 8.11 14.24 -5.74
CA VAL A 47 8.02 12.76 -5.67
C VAL A 47 6.72 12.33 -4.98
N LEU A 48 6.33 13.00 -3.89
CA LEU A 48 5.06 12.72 -3.20
C LEU A 48 3.86 13.04 -4.09
N GLN A 49 3.93 14.15 -4.84
CA GLN A 49 2.88 14.53 -5.79
C GLN A 49 2.73 13.50 -6.90
N GLN A 50 3.85 13.05 -7.49
CA GLN A 50 3.86 11.98 -8.50
C GLN A 50 3.29 10.68 -7.92
N GLN A 51 3.67 10.33 -6.70
CA GLN A 51 3.14 9.13 -6.04
C GLN A 51 1.62 9.20 -5.84
N MET A 52 1.07 10.36 -5.48
CA MET A 52 -0.39 10.54 -5.39
C MET A 52 -1.06 10.51 -6.76
N GLN A 53 -0.42 10.98 -7.83
CA GLN A 53 -0.93 10.83 -9.20
C GLN A 53 -1.03 9.36 -9.60
N VAL A 54 0.01 8.57 -9.32
CA VAL A 54 0.02 7.12 -9.56
C VAL A 54 -1.12 6.46 -8.77
N LEU A 55 -1.22 6.71 -7.46
CA LEU A 55 -2.28 6.14 -6.63
C LEU A 55 -3.69 6.51 -7.11
N ASN A 56 -3.92 7.78 -7.44
CA ASN A 56 -5.22 8.25 -7.91
C ASN A 56 -5.57 7.74 -9.31
N SER A 57 -4.58 7.36 -10.14
CA SER A 57 -4.85 6.77 -11.46
C SER A 57 -5.59 5.42 -11.36
N PHE A 58 -5.36 4.67 -10.28
CA PHE A 58 -6.02 3.38 -10.00
C PHE A 58 -7.31 3.53 -9.19
N THR A 59 -7.38 4.53 -8.31
CA THR A 59 -8.44 4.61 -7.29
C THR A 59 -9.58 5.56 -7.66
N GLN A 60 -9.34 6.56 -8.52
CA GLN A 60 -10.37 7.55 -8.89
C GLN A 60 -11.58 6.94 -9.60
N GLN A 61 -11.37 5.85 -10.35
CA GLN A 61 -12.43 5.19 -11.13
C GLN A 61 -13.46 4.51 -10.22
N ILE A 62 -13.03 4.10 -9.02
CA ILE A 62 -13.88 3.50 -7.99
C ILE A 62 -14.37 4.53 -6.96
N GLY A 63 -14.22 5.83 -7.24
CA GLY A 63 -14.72 6.91 -6.39
C GLY A 63 -13.85 7.25 -5.17
N LEU A 64 -12.64 6.70 -5.08
CA LEU A 64 -11.66 7.02 -4.04
C LEU A 64 -10.61 8.00 -4.57
N THR A 65 -10.25 9.00 -3.77
CA THR A 65 -9.16 9.92 -4.10
C THR A 65 -8.33 10.18 -2.86
N PHE A 66 -7.01 10.25 -3.02
CA PHE A 66 -6.06 10.51 -1.96
C PHE A 66 -5.45 11.89 -2.16
N GLN A 67 -5.47 12.71 -1.12
CA GLN A 67 -4.95 14.07 -1.17
C GLN A 67 -3.97 14.33 -0.03
N ILE A 68 -2.81 14.89 -0.35
CA ILE A 68 -1.83 15.29 0.65
C ILE A 68 -2.44 16.36 1.56
N ALA A 69 -2.63 16.02 2.83
CA ALA A 69 -3.08 16.92 3.88
C ALA A 69 -1.89 17.54 4.64
N SER A 70 -0.80 16.79 4.83
CA SER A 70 0.45 17.33 5.39
C SER A 70 1.67 16.53 4.93
N VAL A 71 2.82 17.21 4.97
CA VAL A 71 4.15 16.60 4.85
C VAL A 71 4.99 17.09 6.02
N ARG A 72 5.56 16.16 6.79
CA ARG A 72 6.51 16.44 7.86
C ARG A 72 7.84 15.80 7.52
N ARG A 73 8.91 16.58 7.50
CA ARG A 73 10.28 16.10 7.29
C ARG A 73 10.96 16.00 8.64
N ILE A 74 11.45 14.81 9.00
CA ILE A 74 11.89 14.49 10.35
C ILE A 74 13.31 13.90 10.29
N PRO A 75 14.34 14.60 10.83
CA PRO A 75 15.68 14.05 10.94
C PRO A 75 15.68 12.92 11.98
N VAL A 76 16.28 11.79 11.64
CA VAL A 76 16.47 10.65 12.53
C VAL A 76 17.87 10.06 12.41
N PRO A 77 18.35 9.33 13.42
CA PRO A 77 19.58 8.56 13.31
C PRO A 77 19.52 7.54 12.16
N TYR A 78 20.66 7.26 11.52
CA TYR A 78 20.79 6.26 10.45
C TYR A 78 20.13 4.91 10.79
N ASN A 79 20.35 4.40 11.99
CA ASN A 79 19.78 3.12 12.44
C ASN A 79 18.25 3.15 12.63
N VAL A 80 17.64 4.33 12.75
CA VAL A 80 16.18 4.49 12.74
C VAL A 80 15.68 4.55 11.31
N LEU A 81 16.36 5.32 10.43
CA LEU A 81 15.99 5.44 9.02
C LEU A 81 16.07 4.08 8.29
N HIS A 82 17.11 3.30 8.56
CA HIS A 82 17.41 2.02 7.91
C HIS A 82 17.13 0.81 8.82
N GLY A 83 16.49 1.00 9.97
CA GLY A 83 16.20 -0.09 10.91
C GLY A 83 14.78 -0.60 10.87
N SER A 84 13.90 0.00 10.06
CA SER A 84 12.48 -0.34 10.05
C SER A 84 12.21 -1.66 9.32
N HIS A 85 11.39 -2.50 9.91
CA HIS A 85 10.75 -3.64 9.26
C HIS A 85 9.45 -3.98 10.01
N ALA A 86 8.53 -4.68 9.33
CA ALA A 86 7.22 -5.00 9.87
C ALA A 86 7.31 -5.64 11.27
N GLY A 87 6.52 -5.10 12.20
CA GLY A 87 6.36 -5.57 13.58
C GLY A 87 7.44 -5.11 14.56
N ASN A 88 8.49 -4.42 14.10
CA ASN A 88 9.63 -4.12 14.97
C ASN A 88 9.48 -2.81 15.76
N ASN A 89 10.36 -2.62 16.75
CA ASN A 89 10.32 -1.42 17.60
C ASN A 89 10.61 -0.13 16.82
N VAL A 90 11.39 -0.18 15.74
CA VAL A 90 11.67 0.99 14.91
C VAL A 90 10.39 1.46 14.22
N GLU A 91 9.63 0.56 13.60
CA GLU A 91 8.32 0.86 13.01
C GLU A 91 7.40 1.54 14.04
N ARG A 92 7.37 1.02 15.28
CA ARG A 92 6.58 1.62 16.37
C ARG A 92 7.01 3.05 16.69
N ILE A 93 8.30 3.36 16.65
CA ILE A 93 8.83 4.72 16.87
C ILE A 93 8.37 5.66 15.74
N LEU A 94 8.47 5.22 14.48
CA LEU A 94 8.05 6.02 13.33
C LEU A 94 6.55 6.34 13.39
N LYS A 95 5.73 5.37 13.81
CA LYS A 95 4.28 5.51 13.90
C LYS A 95 3.79 6.38 15.07
N GLN A 96 4.67 6.80 15.98
CA GLN A 96 4.34 7.84 16.97
C GLN A 96 4.02 9.20 16.32
N TYR A 97 4.42 9.40 15.06
CA TYR A 97 4.15 10.61 14.30
C TYR A 97 2.79 10.62 13.59
N ARG A 98 1.93 9.61 13.82
CA ARG A 98 0.57 9.52 13.26
C ARG A 98 -0.21 10.84 13.44
N GLN A 99 -0.92 11.23 12.38
CA GLN A 99 -1.78 12.41 12.33
C GLN A 99 -3.19 12.04 11.85
N GLY A 100 -4.15 12.89 12.20
CA GLY A 100 -5.54 12.72 11.79
C GLY A 100 -6.31 11.65 12.58
N ASN A 101 -7.52 11.35 12.13
CA ASN A 101 -8.42 10.38 12.74
C ASN A 101 -8.38 9.04 11.99
N VAL A 102 -9.40 8.19 12.17
CA VAL A 102 -9.52 6.89 11.48
C VAL A 102 -9.68 7.02 9.96
N GLN A 103 -10.11 8.17 9.45
CA GLN A 103 -10.31 8.40 8.02
C GLN A 103 -9.02 8.85 7.30
N ALA A 104 -7.93 9.09 8.04
CA ALA A 104 -6.68 9.59 7.49
C ALA A 104 -5.66 8.48 7.29
N LEU A 105 -5.07 8.43 6.09
CA LEU A 105 -3.97 7.55 5.78
C LEU A 105 -2.65 8.20 6.20
N ASN A 106 -1.86 7.48 6.99
CA ASN A 106 -0.51 7.90 7.37
C ASN A 106 0.53 7.08 6.64
N ILE A 107 1.50 7.75 6.02
CA ILE A 107 2.57 7.13 5.25
C ILE A 107 3.91 7.59 5.81
N TYR A 108 4.76 6.64 6.18
CA TYR A 108 6.06 6.84 6.81
C TYR A 108 7.14 6.38 5.84
N THR A 109 7.97 7.30 5.33
CA THR A 109 9.02 6.93 4.37
C THR A 109 10.33 6.65 5.09
N VAL A 110 10.95 5.52 4.78
CA VAL A 110 12.19 5.03 5.40
C VAL A 110 13.23 4.70 4.33
N GLY A 111 14.45 4.37 4.73
CA GLY A 111 15.45 3.81 3.82
C GLY A 111 15.48 2.28 3.86
N SER A 112 16.26 1.68 2.95
CA SER A 112 16.47 0.22 2.89
C SER A 112 17.01 -0.27 4.21
N ASN A 113 16.45 -1.36 4.69
CA ASN A 113 17.02 -2.05 5.83
C ASN A 113 18.12 -3.02 5.36
N PRO A 114 18.90 -3.63 6.29
CA PRO A 114 19.96 -4.57 5.95
C PRO A 114 19.51 -5.82 5.19
N ASN A 115 18.21 -6.14 5.20
CA ASN A 115 17.63 -7.27 4.48
C ASN A 115 17.05 -6.87 3.11
N GLY A 116 17.10 -5.59 2.73
CA GLY A 116 16.61 -5.06 1.46
C GLY A 116 15.55 -3.96 1.62
N GLY A 117 14.90 -3.63 0.49
CA GLY A 117 13.78 -2.70 0.47
C GLY A 117 12.59 -3.30 1.22
N SER A 118 11.91 -2.50 2.04
CA SER A 118 10.78 -2.95 2.85
C SER A 118 9.58 -2.02 2.69
N THR A 119 8.41 -2.63 2.50
CA THR A 119 7.11 -1.99 2.60
C THR A 119 6.24 -2.78 3.59
N SER A 120 5.31 -2.09 4.25
CA SER A 120 4.29 -2.73 5.09
C SER A 120 3.08 -1.84 5.29
N ALA A 121 1.91 -2.46 5.36
CA ALA A 121 0.65 -1.85 5.74
C ALA A 121 0.00 -2.60 6.90
N THR A 122 -0.76 -1.88 7.71
CA THR A 122 -1.73 -2.49 8.64
C THR A 122 -3.02 -2.82 7.92
N PHE A 123 -3.77 -3.83 8.39
CA PHE A 123 -5.12 -4.09 7.88
C PHE A 123 -6.20 -3.40 8.73
N PRO A 124 -7.39 -3.13 8.17
CA PRO A 124 -8.51 -2.57 8.94
C PRO A 124 -8.88 -3.37 10.18
N LYS A 125 -8.76 -4.71 10.11
CA LYS A 125 -9.03 -5.61 11.24
C LYS A 125 -8.13 -5.36 12.46
N ASP A 126 -6.95 -4.79 12.25
CA ASP A 126 -5.96 -4.52 13.30
C ASP A 126 -6.18 -3.14 13.96
N TYR A 127 -6.99 -2.27 13.35
CA TYR A 127 -7.16 -0.90 13.83
C TYR A 127 -7.68 -0.84 15.27
N ASN A 128 -8.68 -1.66 15.62
CA ASN A 128 -9.31 -1.59 16.94
C ASN A 128 -8.39 -2.04 18.08
N SER A 129 -7.45 -2.96 17.80
CA SER A 129 -6.51 -3.45 18.81
C SER A 129 -5.35 -2.49 19.01
N ASP A 130 -4.90 -1.81 17.96
CA ASP A 130 -3.81 -0.82 18.03
C ASP A 130 -3.96 0.32 17.00
N PRO A 131 -4.82 1.32 17.28
CA PRO A 131 -5.06 2.44 16.37
C PRO A 131 -3.81 3.28 16.09
N ARG A 132 -2.82 3.25 16.99
CA ARG A 132 -1.57 4.00 16.83
C ARG A 132 -0.64 3.36 15.80
N ASN A 133 -0.80 2.06 15.53
CA ASN A 133 -0.02 1.37 14.53
C ASN A 133 -0.53 1.56 13.11
N ASP A 134 -1.71 2.15 12.92
CA ASP A 134 -2.33 2.24 11.62
C ASP A 134 -1.53 3.10 10.63
N GLY A 135 -1.39 2.60 9.41
CA GLY A 135 -0.73 3.26 8.29
C GLY A 135 0.32 2.40 7.59
N ILE A 136 1.02 3.03 6.65
CA ILE A 136 1.95 2.37 5.73
C ILE A 136 3.38 2.84 5.99
N VAL A 137 4.33 1.90 6.09
CA VAL A 137 5.76 2.19 6.02
C VAL A 137 6.26 1.78 4.65
N ILE A 138 7.04 2.65 4.00
CA ILE A 138 7.56 2.41 2.65
C ILE A 138 9.01 2.88 2.53
N ASP A 139 9.88 2.03 2.01
CA ASP A 139 11.20 2.47 1.55
C ASP A 139 11.05 3.47 0.41
N TYR A 140 11.63 4.67 0.56
CA TYR A 140 11.57 5.72 -0.45
C TYR A 140 12.16 5.29 -1.81
N GLY A 141 12.93 4.21 -1.86
CA GLY A 141 13.44 3.60 -3.08
C GLY A 141 12.38 3.00 -4.01
N PHE A 142 11.16 2.72 -3.51
CA PHE A 142 10.01 2.26 -4.29
C PHE A 142 9.13 3.40 -4.82
N LEU A 143 9.35 4.63 -4.35
CA LEU A 143 8.62 5.79 -4.83
C LEU A 143 9.03 6.12 -6.28
N PRO A 144 8.23 6.91 -7.02
CA PRO A 144 8.54 7.32 -8.39
C PRO A 144 9.98 7.86 -8.54
N GLY A 145 10.75 7.21 -9.40
CA GLY A 145 12.15 7.57 -9.68
C GLY A 145 13.16 7.10 -8.62
N GLY A 146 12.75 6.26 -7.67
CA GLY A 146 13.60 5.65 -6.66
C GLY A 146 14.61 4.62 -7.21
N ARG A 147 15.40 4.02 -6.32
CA ARG A 147 16.55 3.16 -6.70
C ARG A 147 16.18 1.75 -7.17
N TYR A 148 14.98 1.25 -6.86
CA TYR A 148 14.60 -0.13 -7.19
C TYR A 148 14.07 -0.19 -8.62
N SER A 149 14.98 -0.31 -9.59
CA SER A 149 14.62 -0.46 -11.01
C SER A 149 13.63 -1.60 -11.21
N GLY A 150 12.52 -1.34 -11.90
CA GLY A 150 11.40 -2.29 -12.08
C GLY A 150 10.38 -2.27 -10.95
N TYR A 151 10.61 -1.50 -9.88
CA TYR A 151 9.69 -1.33 -8.74
C TYR A 151 9.64 0.12 -8.23
N ASN A 152 10.03 1.09 -9.07
CA ASN A 152 10.19 2.50 -8.72
C ASN A 152 9.22 3.40 -9.50
N THR A 153 8.08 2.87 -9.93
CA THR A 153 6.98 3.63 -10.54
C THR A 153 5.91 4.01 -9.51
N GLY A 154 6.03 3.50 -8.28
CA GLY A 154 5.14 3.81 -7.16
C GLY A 154 3.95 2.86 -7.00
N LYS A 155 3.92 1.71 -7.70
CA LYS A 155 2.85 0.71 -7.54
C LYS A 155 2.99 -0.07 -6.25
N ALA A 156 4.20 -0.20 -5.69
CA ALA A 156 4.40 -0.76 -4.35
C ALA A 156 3.52 -0.05 -3.31
N LEU A 157 3.47 1.29 -3.32
CA LEU A 157 2.57 2.03 -2.42
C LEU A 157 1.10 1.76 -2.73
N VAL A 158 0.73 1.60 -4.01
CA VAL A 158 -0.65 1.28 -4.40
C VAL A 158 -1.07 -0.07 -3.80
N ARG A 159 -0.19 -1.08 -3.83
CA ARG A 159 -0.42 -2.39 -3.18
C ARG A 159 -0.60 -2.24 -1.68
N GLU A 160 0.27 -1.48 -1.01
CA GLU A 160 0.14 -1.23 0.43
C GLU A 160 -1.14 -0.48 0.80
N VAL A 161 -1.62 0.43 -0.06
CA VAL A 161 -2.94 1.06 0.13
C VAL A 161 -4.07 0.04 -0.01
N GLY A 162 -3.94 -0.95 -0.90
CA GLY A 162 -4.85 -2.08 -0.99
C GLY A 162 -4.93 -2.86 0.32
N HIS A 163 -3.80 -3.22 0.91
CA HIS A 163 -3.74 -3.87 2.23
C HIS A 163 -4.36 -2.99 3.34
N TRP A 164 -4.05 -1.69 3.35
CA TRP A 164 -4.65 -0.73 4.28
C TRP A 164 -6.17 -0.62 4.12
N ALA A 165 -6.69 -0.80 2.91
CA ALA A 165 -8.12 -0.87 2.62
C ALA A 165 -8.73 -2.26 2.88
N GLY A 166 -7.92 -3.28 3.15
CA GLY A 166 -8.35 -4.64 3.52
C GLY A 166 -8.23 -5.70 2.43
N LEU A 167 -7.59 -5.41 1.30
CA LEU A 167 -7.33 -6.40 0.26
C LEU A 167 -6.14 -7.28 0.64
N PHE A 168 -6.29 -8.59 0.44
CA PHE A 168 -5.21 -9.57 0.55
C PHE A 168 -4.42 -9.64 -0.75
N ASN A 169 -3.28 -10.32 -0.73
CA ASN A 169 -2.59 -10.63 -1.98
C ASN A 169 -3.42 -11.64 -2.78
N THR A 170 -3.35 -11.58 -4.10
CA THR A 170 -4.10 -12.49 -5.00
C THR A 170 -3.78 -13.97 -4.80
N TYR A 171 -2.56 -14.26 -4.33
CA TYR A 171 -2.08 -15.61 -4.00
C TYR A 171 -2.31 -16.02 -2.55
N ASP A 172 -2.89 -15.15 -1.71
CA ASP A 172 -3.31 -15.56 -0.37
C ASP A 172 -4.41 -16.62 -0.50
N GLY A 173 -4.36 -17.68 0.31
CA GLY A 173 -5.31 -18.81 0.22
C GLY A 173 -5.00 -19.85 -0.88
N GLY A 174 -4.25 -19.48 -1.93
CA GLY A 174 -3.73 -20.38 -2.96
C GLY A 174 -4.79 -21.20 -3.73
N CYS A 175 -4.33 -22.17 -4.54
CA CYS A 175 -5.22 -22.98 -5.40
C CYS A 175 -6.23 -23.85 -4.64
N GLY A 176 -6.00 -24.13 -3.36
CA GLY A 176 -6.85 -25.02 -2.55
C GLY A 176 -7.86 -24.30 -1.67
N GLY A 177 -7.67 -23.00 -1.42
CA GLY A 177 -8.46 -22.20 -0.48
C GLY A 177 -9.53 -21.33 -1.16
N ASN A 178 -9.91 -20.28 -0.44
CA ASN A 178 -10.89 -19.27 -0.88
C ASN A 178 -10.25 -18.09 -1.64
N GLY A 179 -8.98 -18.25 -2.09
CA GLY A 179 -8.20 -17.15 -2.64
C GLY A 179 -8.04 -15.99 -1.65
N ASP A 180 -7.96 -14.78 -2.20
CA ASP A 180 -7.84 -13.50 -1.50
C ASP A 180 -9.16 -13.03 -0.86
N GLY A 181 -10.24 -13.81 -0.98
CA GLY A 181 -11.58 -13.47 -0.52
C GLY A 181 -12.36 -12.55 -1.46
N VAL A 182 -11.91 -12.39 -2.71
CA VAL A 182 -12.59 -11.64 -3.77
C VAL A 182 -13.00 -12.60 -4.89
N ASP A 183 -14.31 -12.76 -5.10
CA ASP A 183 -14.87 -13.80 -5.99
C ASP A 183 -14.42 -13.69 -7.45
N ASP A 184 -14.09 -12.49 -7.94
CA ASP A 184 -13.66 -12.26 -9.32
C ASP A 184 -12.14 -12.21 -9.51
N THR A 185 -11.35 -12.43 -8.45
CA THR A 185 -9.92 -12.69 -8.54
C THR A 185 -9.68 -14.19 -8.78
N PRO A 186 -9.14 -14.62 -9.93
CA PRO A 186 -8.72 -16.00 -10.13
C PRO A 186 -7.68 -16.42 -9.09
N ALA A 187 -7.82 -17.64 -8.56
CA ALA A 187 -6.86 -18.17 -7.60
C ALA A 187 -5.49 -18.40 -8.25
N GLU A 188 -4.42 -18.06 -7.55
CA GLU A 188 -3.04 -18.33 -7.98
C GLU A 188 -2.16 -18.80 -6.83
N LEU A 189 -1.06 -19.51 -7.13
CA LEU A 189 -0.01 -19.85 -6.16
C LEU A 189 1.29 -20.31 -6.84
N PRO A 190 2.48 -19.76 -6.51
CA PRO A 190 2.69 -18.54 -5.72
C PRO A 190 2.24 -17.29 -6.49
N GLY A 191 2.42 -16.09 -5.93
CA GLY A 191 2.33 -14.85 -6.70
C GLY A 191 3.28 -14.85 -7.89
N ALA A 192 2.93 -14.13 -8.94
CA ALA A 192 3.76 -14.00 -10.11
C ALA A 192 4.98 -13.09 -9.85
N SER A 193 6.02 -13.23 -10.67
CA SER A 193 7.20 -12.38 -10.65
C SER A 193 7.64 -12.06 -12.09
N GLY A 194 8.31 -10.94 -12.29
CA GLY A 194 8.66 -10.48 -13.63
C GLY A 194 7.44 -9.96 -14.39
N CYS A 195 7.50 -10.10 -15.72
CA CYS A 195 6.41 -9.75 -16.64
C CYS A 195 5.95 -11.01 -17.42
N PRO A 196 5.24 -11.94 -16.75
CA PRO A 196 4.78 -13.17 -17.39
C PRO A 196 3.65 -12.91 -18.38
N THR A 197 3.34 -13.91 -19.21
CA THR A 197 2.17 -13.88 -20.11
C THR A 197 1.40 -15.19 -19.99
N GLY A 198 0.07 -15.10 -19.85
CA GLY A 198 -0.81 -16.26 -19.81
C GLY A 198 -0.50 -17.29 -18.72
N ARG A 199 0.04 -16.85 -17.58
CA ARG A 199 0.38 -17.73 -16.46
C ARG A 199 -0.89 -18.31 -15.86
N ASP A 200 -0.89 -19.61 -15.61
CA ASP A 200 -1.98 -20.33 -14.94
C ASP A 200 -1.35 -21.34 -13.97
N SER A 201 -1.24 -20.93 -12.72
CA SER A 201 -0.68 -21.72 -11.63
C SER A 201 -1.71 -22.62 -10.96
N CYS A 202 -3.01 -22.34 -11.18
CA CYS A 202 -4.12 -23.10 -10.63
C CYS A 202 -5.05 -23.63 -11.75
N PRO A 203 -4.58 -24.52 -12.64
CA PRO A 203 -5.31 -24.92 -13.85
C PRO A 203 -6.61 -25.71 -13.61
N ASN A 204 -6.83 -26.15 -12.37
CA ASN A 204 -8.08 -26.81 -11.95
C ASN A 204 -9.11 -25.80 -11.39
N LYS A 205 -8.81 -24.49 -11.44
CA LYS A 205 -9.69 -23.40 -11.03
C LYS A 205 -10.08 -22.55 -12.24
N PRO A 206 -11.19 -21.80 -12.17
CA PRO A 206 -11.56 -20.88 -13.24
C PRO A 206 -10.58 -19.71 -13.36
N GLY A 207 -10.27 -19.31 -14.60
CA GLY A 207 -9.44 -18.14 -14.91
C GLY A 207 -7.96 -18.48 -15.11
N VAL A 208 -7.18 -17.43 -15.40
CA VAL A 208 -5.71 -17.46 -15.44
C VAL A 208 -5.20 -16.57 -14.31
N ASP A 209 -3.93 -16.72 -13.91
CA ASP A 209 -3.36 -15.93 -12.81
C ASP A 209 -3.56 -14.42 -13.07
N PRO A 210 -3.96 -13.64 -12.05
CA PRO A 210 -4.27 -12.21 -12.17
C PRO A 210 -3.00 -11.35 -12.23
N ILE A 211 -2.10 -11.64 -13.18
CA ILE A 211 -0.75 -11.05 -13.33
C ILE A 211 -0.67 -9.53 -13.51
N HIS A 212 -1.82 -8.87 -13.70
CA HIS A 212 -1.95 -7.42 -13.82
C HIS A 212 -2.68 -6.77 -12.63
N ASN A 213 -3.08 -7.57 -11.64
CA ASN A 213 -3.69 -7.09 -10.41
C ASN A 213 -2.61 -6.46 -9.53
N MET A 214 -2.91 -5.30 -8.93
CA MET A 214 -1.96 -4.58 -8.07
C MET A 214 -1.63 -5.35 -6.78
N MET A 215 -2.49 -6.29 -6.39
CA MET A 215 -2.30 -7.18 -5.24
C MET A 215 -1.51 -8.46 -5.57
N ASP A 216 -1.06 -8.64 -6.82
CA ASP A 216 -0.06 -9.64 -7.21
C ASP A 216 1.36 -9.05 -7.07
N SER A 217 2.39 -9.87 -7.16
CA SER A 217 3.82 -9.55 -7.01
C SER A 217 4.58 -9.32 -8.32
N THR A 218 3.89 -9.12 -9.45
CA THR A 218 4.54 -8.79 -10.73
C THR A 218 5.32 -7.47 -10.69
N ASP A 219 6.28 -7.36 -11.60
CA ASP A 219 7.11 -6.17 -11.77
C ASP A 219 6.28 -4.98 -12.28
N GLU A 220 6.76 -3.76 -12.05
CA GLU A 220 6.06 -2.52 -12.38
C GLU A 220 6.25 -2.03 -13.82
#